data_AF-A0A356NXE4-F1
#
_entry.id   AF-A0A356NXE4-F1
#
_cell.length_a   1.000
_cell.length_b   1.000
_cell.length_c   1.000
_cell.angle_alpha   90.00
_cell.angle_beta   90.00
_cell.angle_gamma   90.00
#
_symmetry.space_group_name_H-M   'P 1'
#
loop_
_entity.id
_entity.type
_entity.pdbx_description
1 polymer ?
#
loop_
_entity_poly.entity_id
_entity_poly.type
_entity_poly.pdbx_seq_one_letter_code
_entity_poly.pdbx_strand_id
1 'polypeptide(L)' 'GKMMAALIDYCEGGADHDSAPLQYRLPYIGRDINVGFYSRKRQINDESSFSVLG' A
#
# COMPACT_ATOMS: atom_id res chain seq x y z
N GLY A 1 11.85 -4.96 4.62
CA GLY A 1 11.49 -3.82 3.75
C GLY A 1 11.28 -4.16 2.26
N LYS A 2 11.08 -5.41 1.85
CA LYS A 2 10.90 -5.76 0.41
C LYS A 2 9.66 -5.13 -0.22
N MET A 3 8.58 -4.97 0.55
CA MET A 3 7.36 -4.28 0.10
C MET A 3 7.59 -2.78 -0.14
N MET A 4 8.33 -2.10 0.74
CA MET A 4 8.67 -0.69 0.57
C MET A 4 9.61 -0.45 -0.61
N ALA A 5 10.57 -1.36 -0.85
CA ALA A 5 11.41 -1.28 -2.05
C ALA A 5 10.59 -1.40 -3.34
N ALA A 6 9.68 -2.37 -3.42
CA ALA A 6 8.78 -2.52 -4.57
C ALA A 6 7.86 -1.30 -4.77
N LEU A 7 7.43 -0.66 -3.68
CA LEU A 7 6.66 0.58 -3.74
C LEU A 7 7.47 1.74 -4.35
N ILE A 8 8.74 1.89 -3.93
CA ILE A 8 9.63 2.92 -4.46
C ILE A 8 9.86 2.68 -5.95
N ASP A 9 10.25 1.47 -6.35
CA ASP A 9 10.47 1.11 -7.76
C ASP A 9 9.21 1.37 -8.62
N TYR A 10 8.03 1.08 -8.08
CA TYR A 10 6.75 1.31 -8.77
C TYR A 10 6.49 2.80 -9.00
N CYS A 11 6.68 3.63 -7.98
CA CYS A 11 6.54 5.08 -8.09
C CYS A 11 7.62 5.70 -9.00
N GLU A 12 8.88 5.23 -8.91
CA GLU A 12 9.99 5.69 -9.75
C GLU A 12 9.81 5.28 -11.23
N GLY A 13 9.12 4.17 -11.47
CA GLY A 13 8.71 3.73 -12.82
C GLY A 13 7.62 4.60 -13.46
N GLY A 14 7.16 5.66 -12.78
CA GLY A 14 6.14 6.58 -13.28
C GLY A 14 4.71 6.12 -13.03
N ALA A 15 4.51 5.09 -12.22
CA ALA A 15 3.17 4.67 -11.82
C ALA A 15 2.66 5.54 -10.67
N ASP A 16 1.43 6.05 -10.80
CA ASP A 16 0.79 6.84 -9.76
C ASP A 16 0.13 5.92 -8.73
N HIS A 17 0.84 5.65 -7.63
CA HIS A 17 0.31 4.85 -6.51
C HIS A 17 -0.96 5.45 -5.87
N ASP A 18 -1.22 6.75 -6.04
CA ASP A 18 -2.44 7.37 -5.52
C ASP A 18 -3.66 7.09 -6.42
N SER A 19 -3.46 6.81 -7.72
CA SER A 19 -4.54 6.48 -8.68
C SER A 19 -4.62 4.99 -9.00
N ALA A 20 -3.48 4.30 -9.02
CA ALA A 20 -3.34 2.87 -9.29
C ALA A 20 -2.42 2.28 -8.20
N PRO A 21 -2.98 1.85 -7.06
CA PRO A 21 -2.16 1.38 -5.97
C PRO A 21 -1.47 0.05 -6.30
N LEU A 22 -0.20 -0.06 -5.90
CA LEU A 22 0.60 -1.26 -6.09
C LEU A 22 -0.05 -2.46 -5.39
N GLN A 23 -0.28 -3.54 -6.15
CA GLN A 23 -0.60 -4.85 -5.61
C GLN A 23 0.70 -5.59 -5.34
N TYR A 24 1.04 -5.77 -4.07
CA TYR A 24 2.26 -6.45 -3.68
C TYR A 24 1.98 -7.91 -3.33
N ARG A 25 2.65 -8.82 -4.04
CA ARG A 25 2.57 -10.25 -3.75
C ARG A 25 3.50 -10.62 -2.61
N LEU A 26 2.93 -11.17 -1.54
CA LEU A 26 3.68 -11.64 -0.38
C LEU A 26 4.46 -12.91 -0.77
N PRO A 27 5.80 -12.88 -0.79
CA PRO A 27 6.60 -13.99 -1.33
C PRO A 27 6.53 -15.26 -0.47
N TYR A 28 6.15 -15.14 0.81
CA TYR A 28 6.13 -16.26 1.76
C TYR A 28 4.77 -16.96 1.87
N ILE A 29 3.68 -16.25 1.60
CA ILE A 29 2.31 -16.80 1.69
C ILE A 29 1.55 -16.76 0.37
N GLY A 30 2.16 -16.20 -0.68
CA GLY A 30 1.60 -16.14 -2.03
C GLY A 30 0.33 -15.30 -2.17
N ARG A 31 0.02 -14.45 -1.20
CA ARG A 31 -1.18 -13.59 -1.22
C ARG A 31 -0.84 -12.21 -1.77
N ASP A 32 -1.75 -11.66 -2.56
CA ASP A 32 -1.65 -10.29 -3.03
C ASP A 32 -2.29 -9.35 -2.00
N ILE A 33 -1.59 -8.27 -1.65
CA ILE A 33 -2.11 -7.21 -0.78
C ILE A 33 -2.09 -5.88 -1.51
N ASN A 34 -3.14 -5.10 -1.29
CA ASN A 34 -3.24 -3.75 -1.83
C ASN A 34 -2.47 -2.78 -0.93
N VAL A 35 -1.35 -2.26 -1.43
CA VAL A 35 -0.51 -1.30 -0.70
C VAL A 35 -1.09 0.13 -0.76
N GLY A 36 -2.23 0.31 -1.43
CA GLY A 36 -3.04 1.54 -1.42
C GLY A 36 -3.54 1.94 -0.03
N PHE A 37 -3.48 1.04 0.96
CA PHE A 37 -3.70 1.41 2.36
C PHE A 37 -2.71 2.49 2.86
N TYR A 38 -1.53 2.57 2.25
CA TYR A 38 -0.52 3.61 2.52
C TYR A 38 -0.57 4.78 1.54
N SER A 39 -1.57 4.86 0.65
CA SER A 39 -1.74 6.01 -0.26
C SER A 39 -2.09 7.27 0.53
N ARG A 40 -1.57 8.42 0.08
CA ARG A 40 -1.82 9.72 0.69
C ARG A 40 -3.23 10.24 0.40
N LYS A 41 -3.86 9.76 -0.67
CA LYS A 41 -5.22 10.12 -1.08
C LYS A 41 -6.27 9.09 -0.65
N ARG A 42 -5.89 8.12 0.18
CA ARG A 42 -6.82 7.11 0.70
C ARG A 42 -8.04 7.79 1.32
N GLN A 43 -9.22 7.37 0.88
CA GLN A 43 -10.47 7.78 1.50
C GLN A 43 -10.47 7.36 2.97
N ILE A 44 -10.80 8.31 3.85
CA ILE A 44 -10.91 8.04 5.28
C ILE A 44 -11.96 6.94 5.48
N ASN A 45 -11.57 5.88 6.21
CA ASN A 45 -12.52 4.86 6.60
C ASN A 45 -13.25 5.34 7.85
N ASP A 46 -14.52 5.74 7.71
CA ASP A 46 -15.37 6.21 8.81
C ASP A 46 -15.60 5.16 9.91
N GLU A 47 -15.39 3.87 9.60
CA GLU A 47 -15.45 2.79 10.59
C GLU A 47 -14.13 2.58 11.34
N SER A 48 -13.08 3.33 10.99
CA SER A 48 -11.81 3.27 11.71
C SER A 48 -11.92 4.05 13.01
N SER A 49 -11.74 3.37 14.15
CA SER A 49 -11.72 4.03 15.46
C SER A 49 -10.48 4.91 15.69
N PHE A 50 -9.61 5.10 14.68
CA PHE A 50 -8.32 5.81 14.73
C PHE A 50 -7.43 5.43 15.91
N SER A 51 -7.68 4.26 16.51
CA SER A 51 -7.00 3.81 17.71
C SER A 51 -5.74 3.08 17.29
N VAL A 52 -4.59 3.63 17.67
CA VAL A 52 -3.32 2.91 17.60
C VAL A 52 -3.13 2.25 18.96
N LEU A 53 -3.19 0.92 19.01
CA LEU A 53 -2.68 0.17 20.16
C LEU A 53 -1.16 0.36 20.17
N GLY A 54 -0.70 1.20 21.10
CA GLY A 54 0.72 1.45 21.37
C GLY A 54 1.38 0.31 22.11
#